data_AF-A0A5C5YSV1-F1
#
_entry.id   AF-A0A5C5YSV1-F1
#
_cell.length_a   1.000
_cell.length_b   1.000
_cell.length_c   1.000
_cell.angle_alpha   90.00
_cell.angle_beta   90.00
_cell.angle_gamma   90.00
#
_symmetry.space_group_name_H-M   'P 1'
#
loop_
_entity.id
_entity.type
_entity.pdbx_description
1 polymer ?
#
loop_
_entity_poly.entity_id
_entity_poly.type
_entity_poly.pdbx_seq_one_letter_code
_entity_poly.pdbx_strand_id
1 'polypeptide(L)'
;MVNAMDTPGRPTNQLTASQYLRFSTRYLHESLESQIDWSAALSNLAGYCRLLARIQSVQRPVDNALDALLPKAPDQPHERRNAAWLDRDLAWATAQPDGPDKVPQREPVDVSWIGTPAEAAGVAYVFEGSTLGAAVLAKQARDNLGASPDAGCEYLSAYGSQTVPRWRQTQQWLDRSLATEADTAAAAAAAQRAFLAYAQAIGGQS
;
A
#
# COMPACT_ATOMS: atom_id res chain seq x y z
N MET A 1 -19.23 -34.74 -24.76
CA MET A 1 -19.24 -33.28 -24.57
C MET A 1 -19.38 -33.03 -23.08
N VAL A 2 -18.29 -32.67 -22.40
CA VAL A 2 -18.28 -32.43 -20.95
C VAL A 2 -18.77 -31.01 -20.69
N ASN A 3 -19.80 -30.91 -19.84
CA ASN A 3 -20.43 -29.68 -19.39
C ASN A 3 -19.41 -28.74 -18.71
N ALA A 4 -19.48 -27.46 -19.06
CA ALA A 4 -18.87 -26.39 -18.29
C ALA A 4 -19.46 -26.40 -16.87
N MET A 5 -18.60 -26.59 -15.87
CA MET A 5 -18.96 -26.38 -14.47
C MET A 5 -19.18 -24.89 -14.26
N ASP A 6 -20.45 -24.51 -14.15
CA ASP A 6 -20.86 -23.22 -13.63
C ASP A 6 -20.44 -23.17 -12.15
N THR A 7 -19.50 -22.27 -11.84
CA THR A 7 -19.00 -22.13 -10.46
C THR A 7 -20.04 -21.30 -9.71
N PRO A 8 -20.61 -21.77 -8.59
CA PRO A 8 -21.71 -21.05 -7.95
C PRO A 8 -21.22 -19.67 -7.47
N GLY A 9 -21.79 -18.61 -8.06
CA GLY A 9 -21.55 -17.24 -7.64
C GLY A 9 -22.00 -17.01 -6.20
N ARG A 10 -21.28 -16.13 -5.48
CA ARG A 10 -21.52 -15.83 -4.06
C ARG A 10 -22.98 -15.35 -3.84
N PRO A 11 -23.71 -15.86 -2.84
CA PRO A 11 -25.09 -15.47 -2.57
C PRO A 11 -25.21 -13.97 -2.23
N THR A 12 -26.29 -13.34 -2.72
CA THR A 12 -26.56 -11.90 -2.73
C THR A 12 -26.66 -11.20 -1.36
N ASN A 13 -26.57 -11.95 -0.26
CA ASN A 13 -26.65 -11.44 1.12
C ASN A 13 -25.30 -11.50 1.88
N GLN A 14 -24.21 -11.86 1.20
CA GLN A 14 -22.86 -11.82 1.76
C GLN A 14 -22.11 -10.57 1.28
N LEU A 15 -21.26 -10.03 2.16
CA LEU A 15 -20.35 -8.92 1.81
C LEU A 15 -19.54 -9.28 0.56
N THR A 16 -19.29 -8.29 -0.30
CA THR A 16 -18.29 -8.45 -1.37
C THR A 16 -16.90 -8.65 -0.75
N ALA A 17 -15.93 -9.16 -1.52
CA ALA A 17 -14.60 -9.42 -0.97
C ALA A 17 -13.94 -8.15 -0.43
N SER A 18 -14.03 -7.04 -1.15
CA SER A 18 -13.53 -5.73 -0.74
C SER A 18 -14.23 -5.18 0.51
N GLN A 19 -15.54 -5.43 0.66
CA GLN A 19 -16.28 -5.07 1.88
C GLN A 19 -15.85 -5.93 3.08
N TYR A 20 -15.61 -7.23 2.87
CA TYR A 20 -15.12 -8.13 3.90
C TYR A 20 -13.71 -7.75 4.36
N LEU A 21 -12.80 -7.46 3.42
CA LEU A 21 -11.46 -6.93 3.69
C LEU A 21 -11.53 -5.64 4.53
N ARG A 22 -12.38 -4.68 4.13
CA ARG A 22 -12.58 -3.45 4.89
C ARG A 22 -13.04 -3.71 6.33
N PHE A 23 -14.00 -4.63 6.51
CA PHE A 23 -14.48 -4.99 7.82
C PHE A 23 -13.38 -5.66 8.66
N SER A 24 -12.64 -6.61 8.09
CA SER A 24 -11.63 -7.40 8.81
C SER A 24 -10.36 -6.62 9.15
N THR A 25 -10.06 -5.52 8.44
CA THR A 25 -8.86 -4.70 8.68
C THR A 25 -9.13 -3.38 9.39
N ARG A 26 -10.39 -3.06 9.71
CA ARG A 26 -10.78 -1.74 10.25
C ARG A 26 -9.98 -1.34 11.49
N TYR A 27 -9.91 -2.22 12.49
CA TYR A 27 -9.20 -1.94 13.74
C TYR A 27 -7.70 -1.72 13.51
N LEU A 28 -7.07 -2.50 12.62
CA LEU A 28 -5.65 -2.37 12.31
C LEU A 28 -5.35 -1.05 11.58
N HIS A 29 -6.25 -0.61 10.69
CA HIS A 29 -6.15 0.68 10.04
C HIS A 29 -6.22 1.83 11.06
N GLU A 30 -7.26 1.86 11.91
CA GLU A 30 -7.43 2.88 12.95
C GLU A 30 -6.25 2.87 13.95
N SER A 31 -5.76 1.68 14.32
CA SER A 31 -4.61 1.52 15.22
C SER A 31 -3.31 2.01 14.59
N LEU A 32 -3.07 1.73 13.30
CA LEU A 32 -1.88 2.23 12.59
C LEU A 32 -1.86 3.75 12.52
N GLU A 33 -2.98 4.37 12.16
CA GLU A 33 -3.08 5.83 12.03
C GLU A 33 -2.79 6.56 13.34
N SER A 34 -3.19 6.00 14.48
CA SER A 34 -2.98 6.61 15.80
C SER A 34 -1.56 6.45 16.35
N GLN A 35 -0.75 5.55 15.79
CA GLN A 35 0.62 5.31 16.23
C GLN A 35 1.66 6.21 15.56
N ILE A 36 1.29 6.90 14.47
CA ILE A 36 2.23 7.68 13.67
C ILE A 36 2.06 9.17 13.99
N ASP A 37 3.12 9.77 14.52
CA ASP A 37 3.20 11.23 14.64
C ASP A 37 3.56 11.83 13.27
N TRP A 38 2.53 12.05 12.45
CA TRP A 38 2.67 12.64 11.11
C TRP A 38 3.26 14.05 11.13
N SER A 39 2.96 14.82 12.19
CA SER A 39 3.49 16.17 12.36
C SER A 39 5.00 16.12 12.55
N ALA A 40 5.50 15.24 13.43
CA ALA A 40 6.93 15.04 13.61
C ALA A 40 7.58 14.48 12.33
N ALA A 41 6.96 13.50 11.68
CA ALA A 41 7.50 12.85 10.48
C ALA A 41 7.63 13.81 9.28
N LEU A 42 6.74 14.80 9.17
CA LEU A 42 6.73 15.79 8.07
C LEU A 42 7.20 17.18 8.52
N SER A 43 7.89 17.29 9.65
CA SER A 43 8.37 18.58 10.19
C SER A 43 9.64 19.09 9.52
N ASN A 44 10.47 18.18 8.97
CA ASN A 44 11.71 18.49 8.27
C ASN A 44 12.13 17.32 7.36
N LEU A 45 13.11 17.58 6.49
CA LEU A 45 13.60 16.61 5.51
C LEU A 45 14.20 15.35 6.14
N ALA A 46 14.85 15.46 7.30
CA ALA A 46 15.41 14.30 7.99
C ALA A 46 14.30 13.37 8.53
N GLY A 47 13.22 13.93 9.09
CA GLY A 47 12.02 13.20 9.49
C GLY A 47 11.36 12.52 8.30
N TYR A 48 11.21 13.26 7.20
CA TYR A 48 10.57 12.75 5.99
C TYR A 48 11.39 11.62 5.35
N CYS A 49 12.71 11.78 5.25
CA CYS A 49 13.61 10.75 4.76
C CYS A 49 13.54 9.47 5.62
N ARG A 50 13.47 9.59 6.95
CA ARG A 50 13.25 8.43 7.85
C ARG A 50 11.91 7.74 7.58
N LEU A 51 10.84 8.51 7.38
CA LEU A 51 9.52 7.95 7.05
C LEU A 51 9.55 7.20 5.73
N LEU A 52 10.07 7.81 4.66
CA LEU A 52 10.16 7.19 3.34
C LEU A 52 11.03 5.93 3.35
N ALA A 53 12.16 5.93 4.06
CA ALA A 53 13.02 4.75 4.18
C ALA A 53 12.32 3.59 4.90
N ARG A 54 11.49 3.87 5.92
CA ARG A 54 10.67 2.86 6.62
C ARG A 54 9.56 2.32 5.72
N ILE A 55 8.91 3.18 4.94
CA ILE A 55 7.91 2.73 3.96
C ILE A 55 8.58 1.86 2.89
N GLN A 56 9.75 2.26 2.41
CA GLN A 56 10.50 1.55 1.37
C GLN A 56 10.89 0.14 1.80
N SER A 57 11.24 -0.08 3.07
CA SER A 57 11.61 -1.40 3.57
C SER A 57 10.46 -2.42 3.52
N VAL A 58 9.21 -1.95 3.45
CA VAL A 58 8.03 -2.80 3.24
C VAL A 58 7.61 -2.81 1.77
N GLN A 59 7.58 -1.65 1.12
CA GLN A 59 7.10 -1.50 -0.26
C GLN A 59 7.92 -2.36 -1.24
N ARG A 60 9.26 -2.33 -1.16
CA ARG A 60 10.12 -3.03 -2.12
C ARG A 60 9.92 -4.56 -2.11
N PRO A 61 9.95 -5.26 -0.96
CA PRO A 61 9.67 -6.70 -0.97
C PRO A 61 8.21 -7.01 -1.34
N VAL A 62 7.25 -6.15 -0.99
CA VAL A 62 5.85 -6.30 -1.42
C VAL A 62 5.73 -6.19 -2.95
N ASP A 63 6.36 -5.19 -3.59
CA ASP A 63 6.34 -5.03 -5.05
C ASP A 63 6.76 -6.32 -5.74
N ASN A 64 7.88 -6.91 -5.31
CA ASN A 64 8.40 -8.16 -5.86
C ASN A 64 7.39 -9.32 -5.70
N ALA A 65 6.77 -9.45 -4.53
CA ALA A 65 5.77 -10.49 -4.29
C ALA A 65 4.52 -10.28 -5.15
N LEU A 66 4.02 -9.05 -5.25
CA LEU A 66 2.85 -8.72 -6.07
C LEU A 66 3.11 -8.89 -7.56
N ASP A 67 4.31 -8.59 -8.05
CA ASP A 67 4.71 -8.78 -9.44
C ASP A 67 4.86 -10.26 -9.81
N ALA A 68 5.29 -11.09 -8.86
CA ALA A 68 5.44 -12.53 -9.06
C ALA A 68 4.08 -13.27 -9.06
N LEU A 69 3.15 -12.84 -8.19
CA LEU A 69 1.92 -13.59 -7.90
C LEU A 69 0.69 -13.06 -8.62
N LEU A 70 0.65 -11.78 -8.97
CA LEU A 70 -0.51 -11.19 -9.60
C LEU A 70 -0.28 -11.01 -11.11
N PRO A 71 -1.18 -11.51 -11.97
CA PRO A 71 -1.01 -11.46 -13.42
C PRO A 71 -1.06 -10.01 -13.90
N LYS A 72 -0.19 -9.62 -14.84
CA LYS A 72 -0.22 -8.32 -15.55
C LYS A 72 -1.41 -8.19 -16.53
N ALA A 73 -2.56 -8.76 -16.17
CA ALA A 73 -3.76 -8.78 -16.98
C ALA A 73 -4.32 -7.36 -17.17
N PRO A 74 -5.04 -7.09 -18.27
CA PRO A 74 -5.69 -5.81 -18.51
C PRO A 74 -6.72 -5.43 -17.42
N ASP A 75 -7.15 -6.41 -16.61
CA ASP A 75 -8.13 -6.24 -15.55
C ASP A 75 -7.51 -5.84 -14.20
N GLN A 76 -6.17 -5.77 -14.10
CA GLN A 76 -5.50 -5.12 -12.97
C GLN A 76 -5.61 -3.59 -13.10
N PRO A 77 -5.69 -2.87 -11.98
CA PRO A 77 -5.47 -1.43 -12.01
C PRO A 77 -4.10 -1.15 -12.66
N HIS A 78 -4.04 -0.04 -13.40
CA HIS A 78 -2.85 0.58 -13.97
C HIS A 78 -1.60 0.49 -13.08
N GLU A 79 -0.41 0.74 -13.64
CA GLU A 79 0.88 0.71 -12.94
C GLU A 79 0.77 1.21 -11.48
N ARG A 80 0.98 0.26 -10.56
CA ARG A 80 0.87 0.46 -9.11
C ARG A 80 1.95 1.42 -8.63
N ARG A 81 1.62 2.17 -7.59
CA ARG A 81 2.63 2.89 -6.81
C ARG A 81 3.61 1.87 -6.25
N ASN A 82 4.91 2.13 -6.44
CA ASN A 82 5.97 1.17 -6.13
C ASN A 82 7.18 1.86 -5.46
N ALA A 83 8.18 1.06 -5.09
CA ALA A 83 9.38 1.49 -4.38
C ALA A 83 10.28 2.42 -5.20
N ALA A 84 10.21 2.41 -6.53
CA ALA A 84 11.00 3.33 -7.35
C ALA A 84 10.54 4.79 -7.19
N TRP A 85 9.29 5.01 -6.80
CA TRP A 85 8.77 6.35 -6.50
C TRP A 85 9.35 6.84 -5.17
N LEU A 86 9.47 5.95 -4.17
CA LEU A 86 10.18 6.23 -2.92
C LEU A 86 11.66 6.53 -3.15
N ASP A 87 12.31 5.80 -4.06
CA ASP A 87 13.71 6.05 -4.42
C ASP A 87 13.92 7.48 -4.92
N ARG A 88 13.00 7.97 -5.78
CA ARG A 88 13.06 9.34 -6.30
C ARG A 88 12.79 10.39 -5.22
N ASP A 89 11.80 10.15 -4.37
CA ASP A 89 11.49 11.06 -3.26
C ASP A 89 12.63 11.13 -2.23
N LEU A 90 13.25 9.98 -1.93
CA LEU A 90 14.43 9.90 -1.06
C LEU A 90 15.63 10.62 -1.66
N ALA A 91 15.91 10.41 -2.95
CA ALA A 91 17.00 11.09 -3.65
C ALA A 91 16.81 12.61 -3.63
N TRP A 92 15.58 13.09 -3.89
CA TRP A 92 15.24 14.50 -3.78
C TRP A 92 15.50 15.03 -2.37
N ALA A 93 15.05 14.32 -1.34
CA ALA A 93 15.17 14.76 0.05
C ALA A 93 16.64 14.88 0.49
N THR A 94 17.51 13.94 0.08
CA THR A 94 18.95 13.99 0.37
C THR A 94 19.71 15.03 -0.44
N ALA A 95 19.17 15.48 -1.58
CA ALA A 95 19.81 16.49 -2.42
C ALA A 95 19.50 17.93 -2.00
N GLN A 96 18.55 18.14 -1.09
CA GLN A 96 18.20 19.46 -0.58
C GLN A 96 19.28 20.02 0.36
N PRO A 97 19.46 21.34 0.45
CA PRO A 97 20.45 21.96 1.34
C PRO A 97 20.34 21.56 2.82
N ASP A 98 19.10 21.42 3.31
CA ASP A 98 18.80 21.01 4.70
C ASP A 98 18.44 19.51 4.79
N GLY A 99 18.74 18.75 3.73
CA GLY A 99 18.54 17.31 3.65
C GLY A 99 19.55 16.54 4.51
N PRO A 100 19.25 15.29 4.88
CA PRO A 100 20.23 14.43 5.52
C PRO A 100 21.33 13.99 4.53
N ASP A 101 22.57 13.80 5.02
CA ASP A 101 23.72 13.37 4.21
C ASP A 101 23.50 12.05 3.45
N LYS A 102 22.65 11.17 4.00
CA LYS A 102 22.34 9.87 3.41
C LYS A 102 20.95 9.38 3.82
N VAL A 103 20.41 8.49 2.99
CA VAL A 103 19.21 7.73 3.32
C VAL A 103 19.49 6.79 4.50
N PRO A 104 18.64 6.77 5.55
CA PRO A 104 18.73 5.78 6.62
C PRO A 104 18.59 4.36 6.09
N GLN A 105 19.53 3.47 6.42
CA GLN A 105 19.42 2.05 6.05
C GLN A 105 18.31 1.37 6.85
N ARG A 106 17.55 0.50 6.17
CA ARG A 106 16.49 -0.32 6.77
C ARG A 106 16.56 -1.71 6.16
N GLU A 107 16.53 -2.72 7.02
CA GLU A 107 16.40 -4.10 6.58
C GLU A 107 15.02 -4.30 5.92
N PRO A 108 14.94 -4.98 4.77
CA PRO A 108 13.67 -5.33 4.16
C PRO A 108 12.81 -6.15 5.14
N VAL A 109 11.53 -5.80 5.22
CA VAL A 109 10.59 -6.58 6.02
C VAL A 109 10.35 -7.94 5.34
N ASP A 110 10.31 -9.00 6.14
CA ASP A 110 9.99 -10.34 5.64
C ASP A 110 8.51 -10.41 5.22
N VAL A 111 8.32 -10.69 3.93
CA VAL A 111 7.00 -10.89 3.30
C VAL A 111 6.87 -12.28 2.66
N SER A 112 7.71 -13.23 3.07
CA SER A 112 7.68 -14.61 2.58
C SER A 112 6.35 -15.33 2.81
N TRP A 113 5.50 -14.80 3.69
CA TRP A 113 4.13 -15.26 3.92
C TRP A 113 3.16 -14.89 2.79
N ILE A 114 3.54 -14.05 1.83
CA ILE A 114 2.76 -13.79 0.60
C ILE A 114 3.10 -14.92 -0.39
N GLY A 115 2.37 -16.03 -0.33
CA GLY A 115 2.66 -17.23 -1.11
C GLY A 115 1.68 -17.53 -2.23
N THR A 116 0.49 -16.92 -2.20
CA THR A 116 -0.61 -17.21 -3.13
C THR A 116 -1.18 -15.95 -3.79
N PRO A 117 -1.85 -16.07 -4.94
CA PRO A 117 -2.53 -14.94 -5.58
C PRO A 117 -3.60 -14.28 -4.68
N ALA A 118 -4.31 -15.06 -3.86
CA ALA A 118 -5.31 -14.54 -2.92
C ALA A 118 -4.66 -13.69 -1.82
N GLU A 119 -3.55 -14.15 -1.24
CA GLU A 119 -2.79 -13.37 -0.26
C GLU A 119 -2.23 -12.09 -0.88
N ALA A 120 -1.65 -12.17 -2.08
CA ALA A 120 -1.14 -11.01 -2.80
C ALA A 120 -2.27 -9.99 -3.11
N ALA A 121 -3.48 -10.46 -3.43
CA ALA A 121 -4.63 -9.58 -3.62
C ALA A 121 -5.03 -8.85 -2.32
N GLY A 122 -4.98 -9.55 -1.17
CA GLY A 122 -5.14 -8.94 0.14
C GLY A 122 -4.10 -7.87 0.46
N VAL A 123 -2.84 -8.09 0.08
CA VAL A 123 -1.77 -7.08 0.24
C VAL A 123 -1.99 -5.89 -0.70
N ALA A 124 -2.36 -6.13 -1.96
CA ALA A 124 -2.68 -5.08 -2.92
C ALA A 124 -3.83 -4.18 -2.41
N TYR A 125 -4.85 -4.74 -1.74
CA TYR A 125 -5.91 -3.97 -1.08
C TYR A 125 -5.35 -2.94 -0.10
N VAL A 126 -4.40 -3.33 0.75
CA VAL A 126 -3.80 -2.44 1.76
C VAL A 126 -2.99 -1.32 1.11
N PHE A 127 -2.12 -1.68 0.16
CA PHE A 127 -1.22 -0.73 -0.47
C PHE A 127 -1.94 0.26 -1.38
N GLU A 128 -2.89 -0.19 -2.20
CA GLU A 128 -3.72 0.70 -3.00
C GLU A 128 -4.66 1.54 -2.13
N GLY A 129 -5.22 0.97 -1.05
CA GLY A 129 -6.07 1.72 -0.12
C GLY A 129 -5.31 2.85 0.59
N SER A 130 -4.04 2.62 0.93
CA SER A 130 -3.19 3.62 1.60
C SER A 130 -2.93 4.87 0.75
N THR A 131 -3.15 4.82 -0.57
CA THR A 131 -3.01 6.00 -1.45
C THR A 131 -4.02 7.11 -1.10
N LEU A 132 -5.18 6.75 -0.56
CA LEU A 132 -6.20 7.70 -0.11
C LEU A 132 -5.71 8.57 1.04
N GLY A 133 -5.08 7.94 2.05
CA GLY A 133 -4.47 8.65 3.19
C GLY A 133 -3.21 9.41 2.78
N ALA A 134 -2.41 8.82 1.88
CA ALA A 134 -1.20 9.46 1.37
C ALA A 134 -1.46 10.82 0.71
N ALA A 135 -2.58 10.97 -0.01
CA ALA A 135 -2.97 12.24 -0.62
C ALA A 135 -3.18 13.37 0.40
N VAL A 136 -3.61 13.05 1.62
CA VAL A 136 -3.73 14.02 2.72
C VAL A 136 -2.34 14.42 3.23
N LEU A 137 -1.43 13.45 3.34
CA LEU A 137 -0.05 13.69 3.77
C LEU A 137 0.75 14.48 2.72
N ALA A 138 0.46 14.31 1.43
CA ALA A 138 1.10 15.05 0.35
C ALA A 138 0.91 16.57 0.51
N LYS A 139 -0.25 17.00 1.00
CA LYS A 139 -0.49 18.41 1.33
C LYS A 139 0.46 18.91 2.42
N GLN A 140 0.64 18.15 3.49
CA GLN A 140 1.54 18.53 4.59
C GLN A 140 3.01 18.53 4.13
N ALA A 141 3.42 17.53 3.34
CA ALA A 141 4.77 17.48 2.77
C ALA A 141 5.06 18.69 1.87
N ARG A 142 4.09 19.12 1.05
CA ARG A 142 4.24 20.35 0.26
C ARG A 142 4.34 21.59 1.15
N ASP A 143 3.42 21.74 2.09
CA ASP A 143 3.30 22.95 2.90
C ASP A 143 4.51 23.12 3.85
N ASN A 144 5.09 22.03 4.36
CA ASN A 144 6.21 22.06 5.31
C ASN A 144 7.60 21.89 4.68
N LEU A 145 7.71 21.13 3.58
CA LEU A 145 8.99 20.73 2.99
C LEU A 145 9.23 21.32 1.60
N GLY A 146 8.22 21.98 1.01
CA GLY A 146 8.29 22.48 -0.37
C GLY A 146 8.25 21.38 -1.43
N ALA A 147 7.87 20.16 -1.06
CA ALA A 147 7.81 19.02 -1.98
C ALA A 147 6.59 19.08 -2.92
N SER A 148 6.71 18.54 -4.12
CA SER A 148 5.64 18.46 -5.12
C SER A 148 5.60 17.07 -5.77
N PRO A 149 4.53 16.71 -6.51
CA PRO A 149 4.43 15.39 -7.14
C PRO A 149 5.61 15.05 -8.07
N ASP A 150 6.22 16.07 -8.67
CA ASP A 150 7.37 16.02 -9.56
C ASP A 150 8.72 16.25 -8.83
N ALA A 151 8.70 16.61 -7.54
CA ALA A 151 9.87 16.89 -6.74
C ALA A 151 9.67 16.49 -5.27
N GLY A 152 9.97 15.24 -4.93
CA GLY A 152 10.04 14.81 -3.53
C GLY A 152 8.72 14.37 -2.90
N CYS A 153 7.61 14.35 -3.63
CA CYS A 153 6.30 13.95 -3.12
C CYS A 153 5.54 13.02 -4.07
N GLU A 154 6.23 12.32 -4.97
CA GLU A 154 5.58 11.46 -5.95
C GLU A 154 4.81 10.31 -5.28
N TYR A 155 5.43 9.63 -4.31
CA TYR A 155 4.84 8.51 -3.60
C TYR A 155 3.59 8.92 -2.79
N LEU A 156 3.66 10.06 -2.09
CA LEU A 156 2.53 10.55 -1.31
C LEU A 156 1.42 11.14 -2.18
N SER A 157 1.78 11.74 -3.32
CA SER A 157 0.80 12.24 -4.29
C SER A 157 0.04 11.12 -5.01
N ALA A 158 0.58 9.90 -4.97
CA ALA A 158 0.00 8.70 -5.55
C ALA A 158 -0.43 8.95 -7.01
N TYR A 159 -1.72 8.83 -7.32
CA TYR A 159 -2.23 8.97 -8.68
C TYR A 159 -2.93 10.33 -8.92
N GLY A 160 -2.72 11.31 -8.03
CA GLY A 160 -3.36 12.63 -8.11
C GLY A 160 -4.90 12.51 -8.16
N SER A 161 -5.52 13.11 -9.18
CA SER A 161 -6.97 13.05 -9.38
C SER A 161 -7.50 11.64 -9.69
N GLN A 162 -6.62 10.71 -10.08
CA GLN A 162 -6.98 9.32 -10.38
C GLN A 162 -6.97 8.41 -9.15
N THR A 163 -6.59 8.92 -7.97
CA THR A 163 -6.49 8.10 -6.74
C THR A 163 -7.82 7.43 -6.36
N VAL A 164 -8.91 8.20 -6.30
CA VAL A 164 -10.23 7.64 -5.98
C VAL A 164 -10.78 6.71 -7.09
N PRO A 165 -10.71 7.07 -8.39
CA PRO A 165 -11.07 6.15 -9.46
C PRO A 165 -10.29 4.82 -9.43
N ARG A 166 -8.98 4.86 -9.26
CA ARG A 166 -8.12 3.66 -9.20
C ARG A 166 -8.44 2.81 -7.98
N TRP A 167 -8.70 3.42 -6.82
CA TRP A 167 -9.15 2.67 -5.66
C TRP A 167 -10.45 1.89 -5.93
N ARG A 168 -11.43 2.51 -6.59
CA ARG A 168 -12.67 1.82 -6.97
C ARG A 168 -12.40 0.67 -7.95
N GLN A 169 -11.48 0.84 -8.90
CA GLN A 169 -11.07 -0.22 -9.83
C GLN A 169 -10.44 -1.40 -9.06
N THR A 170 -9.56 -1.13 -8.09
CA THR A 170 -8.98 -2.16 -7.23
C THR A 170 -10.06 -2.92 -6.47
N GLN A 171 -11.04 -2.23 -5.87
CA GLN A 171 -12.16 -2.89 -5.18
C GLN A 171 -12.96 -3.80 -6.10
N GLN A 172 -13.29 -3.33 -7.32
CA GLN A 172 -13.99 -4.14 -8.30
C GLN A 172 -13.18 -5.34 -8.78
N TRP A 173 -11.86 -5.18 -8.95
CA TRP A 173 -10.95 -6.27 -9.28
C TRP A 173 -10.91 -7.32 -8.17
N LEU A 174 -10.85 -6.92 -6.90
CA LEU A 174 -10.91 -7.83 -5.75
C LEU A 174 -12.23 -8.60 -5.70
N ASP A 175 -13.34 -7.91 -5.89
CA ASP A 175 -14.68 -8.50 -5.86
C ASP A 175 -14.88 -9.55 -6.97
N ARG A 176 -14.18 -9.42 -8.10
CA ARG A 176 -14.17 -10.43 -9.17
C ARG A 176 -13.15 -11.55 -8.95
N SER A 177 -11.96 -11.22 -8.43
CA SER A 177 -10.83 -12.14 -8.37
C SER A 177 -10.89 -13.11 -7.20
N LEU A 178 -11.52 -12.68 -6.09
CA LEU A 178 -11.66 -13.51 -4.89
C LEU A 178 -12.99 -14.27 -4.91
N ALA A 179 -13.05 -15.27 -5.79
CA ALA A 179 -14.27 -16.02 -6.12
C ALA A 179 -14.82 -16.86 -4.96
N THR A 180 -13.95 -17.37 -4.09
CA THR A 180 -14.36 -18.25 -2.98
C THR A 180 -14.29 -17.56 -1.62
N GLU A 181 -15.00 -18.10 -0.64
CA GLU A 181 -14.86 -17.69 0.76
C GLU A 181 -13.44 -17.95 1.29
N ALA A 182 -12.82 -19.06 0.87
CA ALA A 182 -11.46 -19.41 1.24
C ALA A 182 -10.45 -18.39 0.71
N ASP A 183 -10.57 -17.96 -0.55
CA ASP A 183 -9.70 -16.92 -1.12
C ASP A 183 -9.88 -15.60 -0.39
N THR A 184 -11.12 -15.24 -0.06
CA THR A 184 -11.42 -14.00 0.67
C THR A 184 -10.87 -14.04 2.10
N ALA A 185 -10.94 -15.18 2.77
CA ALA A 185 -10.36 -15.36 4.09
C ALA A 185 -8.82 -15.29 4.04
N ALA A 186 -8.18 -15.91 3.04
CA ALA A 186 -6.74 -15.83 2.83
C ALA A 186 -6.29 -14.39 2.53
N ALA A 187 -7.00 -13.68 1.65
CA ALA A 187 -6.76 -12.27 1.36
C ALA A 187 -6.93 -11.39 2.62
N ALA A 188 -7.96 -11.63 3.43
CA ALA A 188 -8.17 -10.90 4.67
C ALA A 188 -7.04 -11.11 5.68
N ALA A 189 -6.59 -12.35 5.88
CA ALA A 189 -5.47 -12.66 6.76
C ALA A 189 -4.16 -12.02 6.27
N ALA A 190 -3.92 -12.04 4.95
CA ALA A 190 -2.78 -11.37 4.32
C ALA A 190 -2.84 -9.84 4.48
N ALA A 191 -4.01 -9.23 4.29
CA ALA A 191 -4.20 -7.80 4.49
C ALA A 191 -3.92 -7.40 5.95
N GLN A 192 -4.39 -8.18 6.92
CA GLN A 192 -4.08 -7.97 8.34
C GLN A 192 -2.57 -8.05 8.61
N ARG A 193 -1.88 -9.07 8.08
CA ARG A 193 -0.42 -9.19 8.18
C ARG A 193 0.32 -8.01 7.53
N ALA A 194 -0.15 -7.52 6.39
CA ALA A 194 0.41 -6.33 5.74
C ALA A 194 0.28 -5.09 6.64
N PHE A 195 -0.88 -4.86 7.27
CA PHE A 195 -1.02 -3.76 8.24
C PHE A 195 -0.04 -3.87 9.41
N LEU A 196 0.14 -5.08 9.96
CA LEU A 196 1.08 -5.32 11.06
C LEU A 196 2.53 -5.08 10.63
N ALA A 197 2.93 -5.55 9.44
CA ALA A 197 4.25 -5.29 8.86
C ALA A 197 4.50 -3.78 8.64
N TYR A 198 3.50 -3.06 8.14
CA TYR A 198 3.56 -1.61 7.95
C TYR A 198 3.66 -0.87 9.30
N ALA A 199 2.87 -1.29 10.30
CA ALA A 199 2.92 -0.74 11.65
C ALA A 199 4.29 -0.94 12.31
N GLN A 200 4.86 -2.14 12.20
CA GLN A 200 6.19 -2.43 12.72
C GLN A 200 7.27 -1.56 12.06
N ALA A 201 7.22 -1.40 10.74
CA ALA A 201 8.20 -0.61 10.01
C ALA A 201 8.10 0.89 10.34
N ILE A 202 6.89 1.44 10.41
CA ILE A 202 6.70 2.89 10.56
C ILE A 202 6.69 3.31 12.04
N GLY A 203 6.06 2.52 12.91
CA GLY A 203 5.92 2.80 14.34
C GLY A 203 7.19 2.60 15.16
N GLY A 204 8.22 1.96 14.62
CA GLY A 204 9.51 1.79 15.31
C GLY A 204 10.17 3.13 15.59
N GLN A 205 10.18 3.59 16.85
CA GLN A 205 11.01 4.72 17.27
C GLN A 205 12.47 4.26 17.34
N SER A 206 13.15 4.24 16.19
CA SER A 206 14.60 4.05 16.09
C SER A 206 15.16 4.87 14.95
#